data_AF-A0A5D2LJ98-F1
#
_entry.id   AF-A0A5D2LJ98-F1
#
_cell.length_a   1.000
_cell.length_b   1.000
_cell.length_c   1.000
_cell.angle_alpha   90.00
_cell.angle_beta   90.00
_cell.angle_gamma   90.00
#
_symmetry.space_group_name_H-M   'P 1'
#
loop_
_entity.id
_entity.type
_entity.pdbx_description
1 polymer ?
#
loop_
_entity_poly.entity_id
_entity_poly.type
_entity_poly.pdbx_seq_one_letter_code
_entity_poly.pdbx_strand_id
1 'polypeptide(L)'
;MVSDRCCLLCSYSSESQNHIFFECAYSRGLWQLVLGLCSIKRSIGMWLQEFNWATSCLKSKSFFLCLLKLVWNAVVYFIWCERNSRLFENSSNSLSSRCPIDSNPINNRLCLE
;
A
#
# COMPACT_ATOMS: atom_id res chain seq x y z
N MET A 1 4.77 0.94 17.72
CA MET A 1 4.83 -0.51 18.02
C MET A 1 4.89 -1.22 16.68
N VAL A 2 6.05 -1.78 16.32
CA VAL A 2 6.18 -2.66 15.15
C VAL A 2 5.65 -4.03 15.59
N SER A 3 4.65 -4.56 14.89
CA SER A 3 4.17 -5.92 15.13
C SER A 3 5.24 -6.91 14.64
N ASP A 4 5.64 -7.86 15.47
CA ASP A 4 6.56 -8.98 15.13
C ASP A 4 5.87 -10.04 14.22
N ARG A 5 4.79 -9.63 13.54
CA ARG A 5 3.92 -10.44 12.68
C ARG A 5 3.97 -9.90 11.26
N CYS A 6 3.79 -10.79 10.30
CA CYS A 6 3.73 -10.35 8.92
C CYS A 6 2.53 -9.52 8.57
N CYS A 7 2.76 -8.65 7.59
CA CYS A 7 1.72 -7.90 6.94
C CYS A 7 0.64 -8.85 6.45
N LEU A 8 -0.59 -8.60 6.88
CA LEU A 8 -1.72 -9.44 6.52
C LEU A 8 -2.08 -9.32 5.02
N LEU A 9 -1.54 -8.31 4.34
CA LEU A 9 -1.77 -8.10 2.91
C LEU A 9 -0.84 -8.94 2.02
N CYS A 10 0.46 -9.04 2.35
CA CYS A 10 1.46 -9.77 1.55
C CYS A 10 2.11 -10.98 2.24
N SER A 11 1.92 -11.12 3.56
CA SER A 11 2.50 -12.18 4.40
C SER A 11 4.02 -12.28 4.36
N TYR A 12 4.73 -11.24 3.93
CA TYR A 12 6.17 -11.30 3.64
C TYR A 12 7.03 -10.39 4.52
N SER A 13 6.65 -9.13 4.72
CA SER A 13 7.41 -8.18 5.54
C SER A 13 6.61 -7.73 6.76
N SER A 14 7.32 -7.22 7.76
CA SER A 14 6.72 -6.68 8.99
C SER A 14 5.81 -5.49 8.70
N GLU A 15 4.73 -5.37 9.46
CA GLU A 15 3.81 -4.25 9.30
C GLU A 15 4.43 -2.92 9.76
N SER A 16 4.47 -1.98 8.84
CA SER A 16 4.69 -0.56 9.11
C SER A 16 3.66 0.25 8.32
N GLN A 17 3.48 1.52 8.67
CA GLN A 17 2.62 2.41 7.89
C GLN A 17 3.09 2.54 6.44
N ASN A 18 4.41 2.67 6.21
CA ASN A 18 4.95 2.71 4.85
C ASN A 18 4.66 1.42 4.09
N HIS A 19 4.84 0.27 4.77
CA HIS A 19 4.57 -1.02 4.18
C HIS A 19 3.11 -1.19 3.80
N ILE A 20 2.17 -1.01 4.73
CA ILE A 20 0.74 -1.20 4.49
C ILE A 20 0.25 -0.41 3.28
N PHE A 21 0.69 0.84 3.11
CA PHE A 21 0.14 1.72 2.09
C PHE A 21 0.91 1.76 0.76
N PHE A 22 2.25 1.67 0.74
CA PHE A 22 3.01 1.91 -0.51
C PHE A 22 4.23 1.01 -0.77
N GLU A 23 4.70 0.23 0.20
CA GLU A 23 5.81 -0.72 0.00
C GLU A 23 5.33 -2.17 -0.11
N CYS A 24 4.17 -2.51 0.47
CA CYS A 24 3.55 -3.83 0.31
C CYS A 24 3.17 -4.04 -1.16
N ALA A 25 3.54 -5.19 -1.71
CA ALA A 25 3.25 -5.52 -3.12
C ALA A 25 1.76 -5.38 -3.46
N TYR A 26 0.86 -5.73 -2.53
CA TYR A 26 -0.59 -5.59 -2.69
C TYR A 26 -1.01 -4.12 -2.86
N SER A 27 -0.68 -3.26 -1.89
CA SER A 27 -1.11 -1.86 -1.92
C SER A 27 -0.36 -1.05 -2.98
N ARG A 28 0.92 -1.35 -3.21
CA ARG A 28 1.72 -0.77 -4.29
C ARG A 28 1.14 -1.09 -5.66
N GLY A 29 0.74 -2.33 -5.90
CA GLY A 29 0.09 -2.74 -7.15
C GLY A 29 -1.25 -2.03 -7.35
N LEU A 30 -2.08 -1.95 -6.30
CA LEU A 30 -3.34 -1.20 -6.34
C LEU A 30 -3.11 0.28 -6.68
N TRP A 31 -2.13 0.91 -6.05
CA TRP A 31 -1.82 2.31 -6.32
C TRP A 31 -1.25 2.52 -7.73
N GLN A 32 -0.44 1.59 -8.23
CA GLN A 32 0.06 1.62 -9.60
C GLN A 32 -1.06 1.51 -10.64
N LEU A 33 -2.04 0.64 -10.41
CA LEU A 33 -3.22 0.52 -11.26
C LEU A 33 -3.99 1.84 -11.30
N VAL A 34 -4.23 2.44 -10.14
CA VAL A 34 -4.93 3.73 -10.02
C VAL A 34 -4.21 4.85 -10.74
N LEU A 35 -2.89 4.98 -10.57
CA LEU A 35 -2.09 5.95 -11.31
C LEU A 35 -2.17 5.72 -12.82
N GLY A 36 -2.16 4.46 -13.26
CA GLY A 36 -2.36 4.08 -14.66
C GLY A 36 -3.72 4.52 -15.21
N LEU A 37 -4.81 4.30 -14.47
CA LEU A 37 -6.15 4.76 -14.83
C LEU A 37 -6.24 6.29 -14.94
N CYS A 38 -5.47 7.01 -14.12
CA CYS A 38 -5.38 8.47 -14.17
C CYS A 38 -4.35 8.98 -15.21
N SER A 39 -3.71 8.11 -15.98
CA SER A 39 -2.62 8.46 -16.91
C SER A 39 -1.43 9.20 -16.25
N ILE A 40 -1.17 8.91 -14.97
CA ILE A 40 -0.08 9.52 -14.19
C ILE A 40 1.13 8.59 -14.22
N LYS A 41 2.21 9.02 -14.86
CA LYS A 41 3.48 8.27 -14.91
C LYS A 41 4.44 8.80 -13.85
N ARG A 42 4.59 8.06 -12.74
CA ARG A 42 5.56 8.38 -11.67
C ARG A 42 6.01 7.12 -10.94
N SER A 43 7.17 7.22 -10.28
CA SER A 43 7.57 6.22 -9.28
C SER A 43 6.75 6.38 -8.00
N ILE A 44 6.31 5.26 -7.43
CA ILE A 44 5.63 5.23 -6.13
C ILE A 44 6.70 5.28 -5.03
N GLY A 45 6.64 6.34 -4.22
CA GLY A 45 7.49 6.57 -3.06
C GLY A 45 6.93 5.99 -1.77
N MET A 46 7.51 6.38 -0.64
CA MET A 46 7.04 6.02 0.70
C MET A 46 5.78 6.82 1.09
N TRP A 47 5.14 6.44 2.21
CA TRP A 47 3.90 7.10 2.69
C TRP A 47 3.97 8.63 2.66
N LEU A 48 4.99 9.21 3.27
CA LEU A 48 5.08 10.67 3.39
C LEU A 48 5.25 11.35 2.03
N GLN A 49 5.97 10.72 1.09
CA GLN A 49 6.18 11.25 -0.25
C GLN A 49 4.89 11.21 -1.07
N GLU A 50 4.16 10.10 -1.01
CA GLU A 50 2.87 9.94 -1.67
C GLU A 50 1.81 10.87 -1.07
N PHE A 51 1.77 10.98 0.25
CA PHE A 51 0.88 11.89 0.97
C PHE A 51 1.15 13.36 0.61
N ASN A 52 2.42 13.78 0.59
CA ASN A 52 2.80 15.13 0.20
C ASN A 52 2.46 15.43 -1.27
N TRP A 53 2.67 14.46 -2.16
CA TRP A 53 2.25 14.59 -3.55
C TRP A 53 0.73 14.72 -3.65
N ALA A 54 -0.02 13.80 -3.02
CA ALA A 54 -1.48 13.81 -3.06
C ALA A 54 -2.03 15.14 -2.53
N THR A 55 -1.52 15.62 -1.39
CA THR A 55 -1.89 16.91 -0.78
C THR A 55 -1.51 18.13 -1.65
N SER A 56 -0.39 18.09 -2.36
CA SER A 56 -0.01 19.14 -3.30
C SER A 56 -0.99 19.25 -4.47
N CYS A 57 -1.45 18.10 -4.98
CA CYS A 57 -2.51 18.03 -5.99
C CYS A 57 -3.85 18.58 -5.47
N LEU A 58 -4.08 18.59 -4.15
CA LEU A 58 -5.33 19.08 -3.58
C LEU A 58 -5.52 20.61 -3.63
N LYS A 59 -4.48 21.38 -3.91
CA LYS A 59 -4.54 22.85 -3.88
C LYS A 59 -5.22 23.48 -5.09
N SER A 60 -5.46 22.73 -6.16
CA SER A 60 -6.10 23.23 -7.38
C SER A 60 -7.57 22.76 -7.51
N LYS A 61 -8.39 23.58 -8.19
CA LYS A 61 -9.85 23.42 -8.32
C LYS A 61 -10.28 22.61 -9.55
N SER A 62 -9.35 21.94 -10.23
CA SER A 62 -9.67 21.12 -11.40
C SER A 62 -10.54 19.91 -11.02
N PHE A 63 -11.54 19.59 -11.85
CA PHE A 63 -12.39 18.40 -11.69
C PHE A 63 -11.56 17.12 -11.56
N PHE A 64 -10.52 16.97 -12.40
CA PHE A 64 -9.60 15.84 -12.36
C PHE A 64 -8.90 15.72 -11.00
N LEU A 65 -8.50 16.84 -10.42
CA LEU A 65 -7.86 16.83 -9.09
C LEU A 65 -8.85 16.51 -8.00
N CYS A 66 -10.11 16.94 -8.11
CA CYS A 66 -11.19 16.54 -7.22
C CYS A 66 -11.39 15.01 -7.22
N LEU A 67 -11.46 14.42 -8.42
CA LEU A 67 -11.54 12.97 -8.61
C LEU A 67 -10.33 12.26 -7.98
N LEU A 68 -9.12 12.77 -8.21
CA LEU A 68 -7.90 12.21 -7.63
C LEU A 68 -7.91 12.25 -6.08
N LYS A 69 -8.52 13.27 -5.44
CA LYS A 69 -8.70 13.29 -3.98
C LYS A 69 -9.60 12.15 -3.52
N LEU A 70 -10.73 11.95 -4.19
CA LEU A 70 -11.69 10.92 -3.84
C LEU A 70 -11.05 9.54 -3.99
N VAL A 71 -10.35 9.33 -5.11
CA VAL A 71 -9.63 8.10 -5.40
C VAL A 71 -8.53 7.83 -4.36
N TRP A 72 -7.73 8.84 -3.98
CA TRP A 72 -6.73 8.70 -2.92
C TRP A 72 -7.35 8.24 -1.60
N ASN A 73 -8.42 8.91 -1.15
CA ASN A 73 -9.11 8.54 0.09
C ASN A 73 -9.74 7.14 0.00
N ALA A 74 -10.33 6.80 -1.14
CA ALA A 74 -10.90 5.47 -1.38
C ALA A 74 -9.82 4.38 -1.30
N VAL A 75 -8.67 4.57 -1.96
CA VAL A 75 -7.56 3.60 -1.93
C VAL A 75 -7.07 3.37 -0.50
N VAL A 76 -6.79 4.44 0.24
CA VAL A 76 -6.35 4.35 1.65
C VAL A 76 -7.39 3.62 2.50
N TYR A 77 -8.67 3.95 2.32
CA TYR A 77 -9.77 3.32 3.03
C TYR A 77 -9.90 1.82 2.70
N PHE A 78 -9.90 1.44 1.42
CA PHE A 78 -10.03 0.04 1.01
C PHE A 78 -8.83 -0.81 1.45
N ILE A 79 -7.61 -0.28 1.41
CA ILE A 79 -6.42 -0.96 1.96
C ILE A 79 -6.61 -1.24 3.45
N TRP A 80 -7.07 -0.24 4.20
CA TRP A 80 -7.31 -0.39 5.64
C TRP A 80 -8.42 -1.40 5.93
N CYS A 81 -9.54 -1.35 5.19
CA CYS A 81 -10.64 -2.30 5.32
C CYS A 81 -10.20 -3.73 5.04
N GLU A 82 -9.48 -3.97 3.94
CA GLU A 82 -8.96 -5.29 3.57
C GLU A 82 -8.05 -5.85 4.66
N ARG A 83 -7.08 -5.05 5.12
CA ARG A 83 -6.16 -5.45 6.18
C ARG A 83 -6.90 -5.82 7.46
N ASN A 84 -7.90 -5.02 7.83
CA ASN A 84 -8.71 -5.27 9.02
C ASN A 84 -9.60 -6.49 8.88
N SER A 85 -10.22 -6.72 7.71
CA SER A 85 -10.99 -7.94 7.44
C SER A 85 -10.12 -9.17 7.68
N ARG A 86 -8.91 -9.19 7.11
CA ARG A 86 -7.94 -10.26 7.34
C ARG A 86 -7.48 -10.36 8.80
N LEU A 87 -7.38 -9.25 9.53
CA LEU A 87 -7.02 -9.29 10.95
C LEU A 87 -8.09 -10.01 11.78
N PHE A 88 -9.37 -9.69 11.53
CA PHE A 88 -10.48 -10.28 12.28
C PHE A 88 -10.74 -11.74 11.85
N GLU A 89 -10.54 -12.07 10.59
CA GLU A 89 -10.63 -13.45 10.07
C GLU A 89 -9.44 -14.33 10.54
N ASN A 90 -8.24 -13.78 10.65
CA ASN A 90 -7.09 -14.51 11.20
C ASN A 90 -7.10 -14.56 12.73
N SER A 91 -7.90 -13.73 13.41
CA SER A 91 -8.05 -13.83 14.87
C SER A 91 -8.83 -15.07 15.30
N SER A 92 -9.68 -15.64 14.43
CA SER A 92 -10.33 -16.94 14.66
C SER A 92 -9.43 -18.13 14.29
N ASN A 93 -8.38 -17.92 13.48
CA ASN A 93 -7.42 -18.93 13.03
C ASN A 93 -6.01 -18.55 13.49
N SER A 94 -5.60 -18.98 14.69
CA SER A 94 -4.33 -18.60 15.34
C SER A 94 -3.07 -19.11 14.62
N LEU A 95 -2.74 -18.54 13.45
CA LEU A 95 -1.47 -18.73 12.75
C LEU A 95 -0.61 -17.47 12.97
N SER A 96 0.20 -17.47 14.03
CA SER A 96 1.26 -16.47 14.21
C SER A 96 2.46 -16.82 13.35
N SER A 97 2.38 -16.59 12.04
CA SER A 97 3.55 -16.69 11.16
C SER A 97 4.47 -15.49 11.38
N ARG A 98 5.68 -15.78 11.84
CA ARG A 98 6.77 -14.80 11.97
C ARG A 98 7.30 -14.48 10.58
N CYS A 99 7.72 -13.24 10.35
CA CYS A 99 8.26 -12.91 9.04
C CYS A 99 9.57 -13.59 8.73
N PRO A 100 9.75 -14.04 7.48
CA PRO A 100 11.07 -14.26 6.94
C PRO A 100 11.91 -13.00 7.20
N ILE A 101 13.15 -13.19 7.65
CA ILE A 101 14.09 -12.08 7.82
C ILE A 101 14.28 -11.43 6.44
N ASP A 102 13.94 -10.14 6.30
CA ASP A 102 14.02 -9.39 5.04
C ASP A 102 15.43 -9.49 4.42
N SER A 103 15.61 -10.40 3.46
CA SER A 103 16.74 -10.35 2.54
C SER A 103 16.41 -9.35 1.43
N ASN A 104 16.87 -8.12 1.62
CA ASN A 104 17.09 -7.04 0.64
C ASN A 104 16.40 -7.18 -0.75
N PRO A 105 15.41 -6.32 -1.10
CA PRO A 105 14.59 -6.46 -2.30
C PRO A 105 15.24 -5.96 -3.62
N ILE A 106 16.53 -5.58 -3.62
CA ILE A 106 17.17 -5.04 -4.84
C ILE A 106 17.24 -6.10 -5.98
N ASN A 107 17.05 -7.40 -5.70
CA ASN A 107 17.26 -8.45 -6.72
C ASN A 107 16.01 -9.15 -7.30
N ASN A 108 14.78 -8.78 -6.92
CA ASN A 108 13.58 -9.48 -7.40
C ASN A 108 13.02 -8.92 -8.72
N ARG A 109 13.90 -8.64 -9.70
CA ARG A 109 13.54 -8.31 -11.08
C ARG A 109 13.26 -9.55 -11.96
N LEU A 110 13.02 -10.72 -11.37
CA LEU A 110 12.95 -12.00 -12.10
C LEU A 110 11.60 -12.73 -12.03
N CYS A 111 10.51 -12.10 -11.59
CA CYS A 111 9.16 -12.70 -11.68
C CYS A 111 8.27 -12.05 -12.74
N LEU A 112 8.84 -11.74 -13.91
CA LEU A 112 8.12 -11.48 -15.16
C LEU A 112 8.93 -12.05 -16.33
N GLU A 113 9.04 -13.39 -16.36
CA GLU A 113 9.12 -14.17 -17.59
C GLU A 113 8.17 -15.36 -17.47
#